data_AF-A0A845DQA4-F1
#
_entry.id   AF-A0A845DQA4-F1
#
_cell.length_a   1.000
_cell.length_b   1.000
_cell.length_c   1.000
_cell.angle_alpha   90.00
_cell.angle_beta   90.00
_cell.angle_gamma   90.00
#
_symmetry.space_group_name_H-M   'P 1'
#
loop_
_entity.id
_entity.type
_entity.pdbx_description
1 polymer ?
#
loop_
_entity_poly.entity_id
_entity_poly.type
_entity_poly.pdbx_seq_one_letter_code
_entity_poly.pdbx_strand_id
1 'polypeptide(L)'
;MNKTNRQGLIVYFQHMKNIRQIKKHGHLIYASKKMKYALLYVNQEDVEFKMEKLERLPFVSRVVPSYKPEVRTDYENSKPDKAKQYDYKMGI
;
A
#
# COMPACT_ATOMS: atom_id res chain seq x y z
N MET A 1 -16.29 -10.18 14.65
CA MET A 1 -16.23 -8.88 13.94
C MET A 1 -15.45 -9.12 12.64
N ASN A 2 -16.13 -9.23 11.50
CA ASN A 2 -15.49 -9.60 10.23
C ASN A 2 -14.54 -8.50 9.78
N LYS A 3 -13.25 -8.82 9.74
CA LYS A 3 -12.21 -7.92 9.22
C LYS A 3 -12.32 -7.93 7.70
N THR A 4 -12.77 -6.84 7.10
CA THR A 4 -12.82 -6.74 5.63
C THR A 4 -11.41 -6.68 5.09
N ASN A 5 -11.01 -7.70 4.32
CA ASN A 5 -9.70 -7.71 3.70
C ASN A 5 -9.64 -6.65 2.58
N ARG A 6 -8.58 -5.85 2.61
CA ARG A 6 -8.35 -4.73 1.69
C ARG A 6 -7.06 -4.96 0.93
N GLN A 7 -7.06 -4.60 -0.35
CA GLN A 7 -5.89 -4.66 -1.21
C GLN A 7 -5.50 -3.26 -1.67
N GLY A 8 -4.20 -2.97 -1.62
CA GLY A 8 -3.64 -1.76 -2.19
C GLY A 8 -3.52 -1.84 -3.70
N LEU A 9 -3.89 -0.78 -4.40
CA LEU A 9 -3.67 -0.57 -5.82
C LEU A 9 -2.85 0.70 -6.02
N ILE A 10 -1.75 0.60 -6.76
CA ILE A 10 -0.98 1.73 -7.26
C ILE A 10 -1.47 2.02 -8.68
N VAL A 11 -2.08 3.20 -8.86
CA VAL A 11 -2.64 3.65 -10.14
C VAL A 11 -1.78 4.78 -10.69
N TYR A 12 -1.10 4.55 -11.81
CA TYR A 12 -0.32 5.56 -12.52
C TYR A 12 -1.21 6.32 -13.51
N PHE A 13 -1.11 7.65 -13.54
CA PHE A 13 -1.99 8.50 -14.35
C PHE A 13 -1.25 9.70 -14.94
N GLN A 14 -1.86 10.41 -15.90
CA GLN A 14 -1.22 11.53 -16.60
C GLN A 14 -1.29 12.86 -15.83
N HIS A 15 -2.47 13.26 -15.34
CA HIS A 15 -2.70 14.59 -14.75
C HIS A 15 -3.43 14.54 -13.40
N MET A 16 -3.16 15.51 -12.52
CA MET A 16 -3.76 15.57 -11.17
C MET A 16 -5.29 15.73 -11.18
N LYS A 17 -5.83 16.41 -12.19
CA LYS A 17 -7.28 16.56 -12.36
C LYS A 17 -8.01 15.21 -12.43
N ASN A 18 -7.32 14.15 -12.87
CA ASN A 18 -7.86 12.81 -13.05
C ASN A 18 -8.12 12.07 -11.73
N ILE A 19 -7.51 12.50 -10.62
CA ILE A 19 -7.69 11.89 -9.29
C ILE A 19 -9.17 11.86 -8.88
N ARG A 20 -9.95 12.87 -9.30
CA ARG A 20 -11.39 12.94 -8.99
C ARG A 20 -12.16 11.75 -9.56
N GLN A 21 -11.73 11.20 -10.70
CA GLN A 21 -12.35 10.01 -11.29
C GLN A 21 -11.77 8.74 -10.67
N ILE A 22 -10.46 8.67 -10.48
CA ILE A 22 -9.76 7.52 -9.86
C ILE A 22 -10.32 7.21 -8.47
N LYS A 23 -10.56 8.22 -7.62
CA LYS A 23 -11.12 8.03 -6.27
C LYS A 23 -12.54 7.47 -6.23
N LYS A 24 -13.26 7.40 -7.35
CA LYS A 24 -14.58 6.75 -7.43
C LYS A 24 -14.47 5.23 -7.35
N HIS A 25 -13.29 4.67 -7.60
CA HIS A 25 -13.08 3.24 -7.67
C HIS A 25 -12.70 2.60 -6.32
N GLY A 26 -12.28 3.39 -5.33
CA GLY A 26 -11.91 2.90 -4.01
C GLY A 26 -11.53 4.03 -3.05
N HIS A 27 -11.04 3.67 -1.87
CA HIS A 27 -10.61 4.64 -0.86
C HIS A 27 -9.21 5.17 -1.18
N LEU A 28 -9.11 6.46 -1.53
CA LEU A 28 -7.83 7.09 -1.85
C LEU A 28 -7.02 7.33 -0.56
N ILE A 29 -5.85 6.69 -0.45
CA ILE A 29 -4.94 6.83 0.69
C ILE A 29 -3.92 7.94 0.44
N TYR A 30 -3.38 7.98 -0.77
CA TYR A 30 -2.32 8.92 -1.13
C TYR A 30 -2.32 9.19 -2.63
N ALA A 31 -1.88 10.37 -3.04
CA ALA A 31 -1.60 10.67 -4.44
C ALA A 31 -0.34 11.55 -4.57
N SER A 32 0.60 11.13 -5.41
CA SER A 32 1.83 11.88 -5.69
C SER A 32 1.62 12.88 -6.82
N LYS A 33 1.83 14.17 -6.53
CA LYS A 33 1.82 15.23 -7.56
C LYS A 33 3.02 15.16 -8.50
N LYS A 34 4.19 14.74 -8.00
CA LYS A 34 5.45 14.67 -8.75
C LYS A 34 5.52 13.41 -9.62
N MET A 35 5.28 12.23 -9.03
CA MET A 35 5.41 10.95 -9.71
C MET A 35 4.13 10.46 -10.40
N LYS A 36 3.00 11.15 -10.21
CA LYS A 36 1.71 10.86 -10.85
C LYS A 36 1.20 9.43 -10.63
N TYR A 37 1.16 9.02 -9.36
CA TYR A 37 0.47 7.79 -8.97
C TYR A 37 -0.44 8.03 -7.77
N ALA A 38 -1.44 7.17 -7.61
CA ALA A 38 -2.35 7.13 -6.46
C ALA A 38 -2.29 5.77 -5.80
N LEU A 39 -2.32 5.75 -4.47
CA LEU A 39 -2.56 4.55 -3.66
C LEU A 39 -4.05 4.49 -3.31
N LEU A 40 -4.73 3.46 -3.78
CA LEU A 40 -6.13 3.17 -3.54
C LEU A 40 -6.27 1.89 -2.71
N TYR A 41 -7.18 1.90 -1.74
CA TYR A 41 -7.65 0.67 -1.10
C TYR A 41 -9.01 0.27 -1.66
N VAL A 42 -9.08 -0.98 -2.11
CA VAL A 42 -10.30 -1.68 -2.55
C VAL A 42 -10.51 -2.92 -1.70
N ASN A 43 -11.71 -3.50 -1.73
CA ASN A 43 -11.92 -4.81 -1.12
C ASN A 43 -11.16 -5.87 -1.91
N GLN A 44 -10.62 -6.89 -1.24
CA GLN A 44 -9.82 -7.91 -1.90
C GLN A 44 -10.60 -8.70 -2.97
N GLU A 45 -11.90 -8.92 -2.74
CA GLU A 45 -12.80 -9.59 -3.70
C GLU A 45 -13.04 -8.77 -4.98
N ASP A 46 -12.86 -7.45 -4.92
CA ASP A 46 -13.12 -6.53 -6.04
C ASP A 46 -11.86 -6.21 -6.87
N VAL A 47 -10.69 -6.74 -6.50
CA VAL A 47 -9.38 -6.29 -7.02
C VAL A 47 -9.32 -6.34 -8.55
N GLU A 48 -9.58 -7.50 -9.14
CA GLU A 48 -9.46 -7.71 -10.59
C GLU A 48 -10.40 -6.79 -11.36
N PHE A 49 -11.67 -6.75 -10.94
CA PHE A 49 -12.68 -5.88 -11.54
C PHE A 49 -12.33 -4.39 -11.45
N LYS A 50 -11.78 -3.95 -10.32
CA LYS A 50 -11.36 -2.56 -10.13
C LYS A 50 -10.13 -2.23 -10.96
N MET A 51 -9.17 -3.15 -11.07
CA MET A 51 -8.00 -2.99 -11.93
C MET A 51 -8.42 -2.83 -13.39
N GLU A 52 -9.25 -3.74 -13.92
CA GLU A 52 -9.75 -3.68 -15.30
C GLU A 52 -10.48 -2.36 -15.59
N LYS A 53 -11.35 -1.91 -14.68
CA LYS A 53 -12.05 -0.62 -14.81
C LYS A 53 -11.11 0.58 -14.80
N LEU A 54 -10.07 0.55 -13.98
CA LEU A 54 -9.09 1.63 -13.88
C LEU A 54 -8.19 1.66 -15.11
N GLU A 55 -7.76 0.51 -15.63
CA GLU A 55 -6.92 0.41 -16.84
C GLU A 55 -7.64 0.87 -18.11
N ARG A 56 -8.96 0.74 -18.18
CA ARG A 56 -9.78 1.29 -19.28
C ARG A 56 -9.85 2.81 -19.31
N LEU A 57 -9.45 3.50 -18.24
CA LEU A 57 -9.46 4.96 -18.23
C LEU A 57 -8.35 5.49 -19.15
N PRO A 58 -8.64 6.35 -20.13
CA PRO A 58 -7.67 6.73 -21.18
C PRO A 58 -6.45 7.50 -20.66
N PHE A 59 -6.51 7.98 -19.42
CA PHE A 59 -5.43 8.71 -18.77
C PHE A 59 -4.68 7.89 -17.71
N VAL A 60 -5.06 6.64 -17.51
CA VAL A 60 -4.36 5.68 -16.64
C VAL A 60 -3.35 4.93 -17.52
N SER A 61 -2.09 4.92 -17.10
CA SER A 61 -1.03 4.23 -17.85
C SER A 61 -0.78 2.82 -17.36
N ARG A 62 -1.05 2.54 -16.07
CA ARG A 62 -0.81 1.25 -15.45
C ARG A 62 -1.50 1.16 -14.09
N VAL A 63 -1.96 -0.03 -13.72
CA VAL A 63 -2.43 -0.35 -12.37
C VAL A 63 -1.64 -1.54 -11.84
N VAL A 64 -1.21 -1.50 -10.58
CA VAL A 64 -0.43 -2.58 -9.95
C VAL A 64 -0.95 -2.86 -8.54
N PRO A 65 -1.17 -4.12 -8.14
CA PRO A 65 -1.48 -4.44 -6.75
C PRO A 65 -0.25 -4.23 -5.85
N SER A 66 -0.48 -3.73 -4.64
CA SER A 66 0.53 -3.58 -3.60
C SER A 66 0.66 -4.86 -2.78
N TYR A 67 1.80 -5.54 -2.89
CA TYR A 67 2.12 -6.72 -2.07
C TYR A 67 2.53 -6.38 -0.63
N LYS A 68 2.19 -5.19 -0.13
CA LYS A 68 2.44 -4.81 1.27
C LYS A 68 1.89 -5.81 2.29
N PRO A 69 0.70 -6.44 2.09
CA PRO A 69 0.21 -7.47 2.99
C PRO A 69 1.08 -8.74 3.05
N GLU A 70 1.86 -9.02 2.01
CA GLU A 70 2.68 -10.23 1.89
C GLU A 70 4.10 -10.04 2.45
N VAL A 71 4.45 -8.81 2.84
CA VAL A 71 5.74 -8.53 3.46
C VAL A 71 5.78 -9.24 4.82
N ARG A 72 6.69 -10.21 4.96
CA ARG A 72 6.92 -10.93 6.21
C ARG A 72 7.29 -9.91 7.30
N THR A 73 6.47 -9.84 8.32
CA THR A 73 6.73 -9.03 9.53
C THR A 73 7.34 -9.84 10.66
N ASP A 74 7.59 -11.13 10.41
CA ASP A 74 8.29 -12.00 11.34
C ASP A 74 9.78 -11.69 11.25
N TYR A 75 10.28 -10.93 12.20
CA TYR A 75 11.70 -10.69 12.34
C TYR A 75 12.31 -11.92 13.00
N GLU A 76 13.30 -12.54 12.36
CA GLU A 76 14.19 -13.43 13.09
C GLU A 76 14.81 -12.59 14.19
N ASN A 77 14.41 -12.85 15.44
CA ASN A 77 15.15 -12.40 16.61
C ASN A 77 16.53 -13.05 16.49
N SER A 78 17.45 -12.44 15.74
CA SER A 78 18.87 -12.69 15.87
C SER A 78 19.14 -12.46 17.35
N LYS A 79 19.34 -13.58 18.06
CA LYS A 79 19.48 -13.74 19.51
C LYS A 79 19.79 -12.41 20.19
N PRO A 80 19.03 -11.97 21.22
CA PRO A 80 19.36 -10.74 21.92
C PRO A 80 20.83 -10.84 22.30
N ASP A 81 21.62 -9.93 21.75
CA ASP A 81 23.06 -9.92 21.94
C ASP A 81 23.26 -9.79 23.45
N LYS A 82 23.66 -10.88 24.12
CA LYS A 82 23.70 -10.96 25.59
C LYS A 82 24.62 -9.89 26.17
N ALA A 83 25.48 -9.30 25.34
CA ALA A 83 26.30 -8.15 25.65
C ALA A 83 25.49 -6.94 26.15
N LYS A 84 24.29 -6.69 25.63
CA LYS A 84 23.48 -5.51 26.02
C LYS A 84 22.78 -5.65 27.39
N GLN A 85 22.80 -6.83 28.03
CA GLN A 85 22.25 -6.98 29.39
C GLN A 85 23.19 -6.43 30.48
N TYR A 86 24.49 -6.27 30.18
CA TYR A 86 25.48 -5.81 31.15
C TYR A 86 25.62 -4.28 31.20
N ASP A 87 25.29 -3.57 30.11
CA ASP A 87 25.32 -2.10 30.06
C ASP A 87 24.29 -1.43 30.98
N TYR A 88 23.17 -2.10 31.29
CA TYR A 88 22.12 -1.56 32.18
C TYR A 88 22.38 -1.77 33.68
N LYS A 89 23.49 -2.41 34.07
CA LYS A 89 23.89 -2.58 35.47
C LYS A 89 25.14 -1.80 35.88
N MET A 90 25.74 -1.04 34.95
CA MET A 90 26.87 -0.14 35.20
C MET A 90 26.38 1.31 35.27
N GLY A 91 25.42 1.58 36.15
CA GLY A 91 24.96 2.92 36.50
C GLY A 91 24.82 3.00 38.01
N ILE A 92 25.65 3.86 38.61
CA ILE A 92 25.64 4.27 40.03
C ILE A 92 24.26 4.77 40.44
#